data_AF-A0AAV6HCC0-F1
#
_entry.id   AF-A0AAV6HCC0-F1
#
_cell.length_a   1.000
_cell.length_b   1.000
_cell.length_c   1.000
_cell.angle_alpha   90.00
_cell.angle_beta   90.00
_cell.angle_gamma   90.00
#
_symmetry.space_group_name_H-M   'P 1'
#
loop_
_entity.id
_entity.type
_entity.pdbx_description
1 polymer ?
#
loop_
_entity_poly.entity_id
_entity_poly.type
_entity_poly.pdbx_seq_one_letter_code
_entity_poly.pdbx_strand_id
1 'polypeptide(L)'
;MIRSIERRRSEVKELIRAQEKAEVSRAEGLLKQLEQEIAELKRRDAELEQLSHTKDHIHFLKNIPSIKESPHSKDLPSVTFNQSFSFEAVKESVSAVKVQLEEKLDGIFKQEVAKISAAVAHIQIIQFLETTDSKLPDRRTDSMEDLPPKMFGVQAVYSESVTREELLRYCCHFTLDPNTAQINLHLSEGNRRVQRRASEFQSYPDHPERFDWWNQVSCREGVSGRCYWEVEWSGEVDIAVSYKSISKKGGGNECWFGRNGQSWSLEPRSFSSYFRHNNKQTKLPLVASFRIGVYVDHRAGTLAFYSISDTMTLMHRVQNTFTDTLYPGFGLGLGSSVKLS
;
A
#
# COMPACT_ATOMS: atom_id res chain seq x y z
N MET A 1 11.27 0.80 9.81
CA MET A 1 10.93 2.23 9.58
C MET A 1 9.42 2.46 9.46
N ILE A 2 8.73 1.79 8.53
CA ILE A 2 7.27 1.93 8.31
C ILE A 2 6.46 1.80 9.60
N ARG A 3 6.64 0.72 10.38
CA ARG A 3 5.97 0.54 11.69
C ARG A 3 6.19 1.68 12.69
N SER A 4 7.36 2.33 12.66
CA SER A 4 7.65 3.47 13.54
C SER A 4 6.90 4.72 13.08
N ILE A 5 6.78 4.93 11.77
CA ILE A 5 6.00 6.04 11.18
C ILE A 5 4.51 5.83 11.47
N GLU A 6 3.98 4.62 11.32
CA GLU A 6 2.58 4.28 11.64
C GLU A 6 2.26 4.52 13.12
N ARG A 7 3.16 4.13 14.02
CA ARG A 7 3.04 4.41 15.46
C ARG A 7 3.00 5.91 15.74
N ARG A 8 3.96 6.69 15.22
CA ARG A 8 4.00 8.15 15.42
C ARG A 8 2.78 8.86 14.80
N ARG A 9 2.30 8.40 13.64
CA ARG A 9 1.05 8.89 13.02
C ARG A 9 -0.15 8.66 13.96
N SER A 10 -0.20 7.50 14.61
CA SER A 10 -1.25 7.18 15.56
C SER A 10 -1.18 8.09 16.80
N GLU A 11 0.02 8.34 17.34
CA GLU A 11 0.22 9.28 18.45
C GLU A 11 -0.28 10.70 18.11
N VAL A 12 0.06 11.24 16.94
CA VAL A 12 -0.43 12.56 16.49
C VAL A 12 -1.95 12.58 16.35
N LYS A 13 -2.55 11.50 15.83
CA LYS A 13 -4.01 11.38 15.69
C LYS A 13 -4.71 11.40 17.05
N GLU A 14 -4.15 10.71 18.04
CA GLU A 14 -4.69 10.70 19.41
C GLU A 14 -4.54 12.05 20.09
N LEU A 15 -3.46 12.81 19.86
CA LEU A 15 -3.33 14.18 20.36
C LEU A 15 -4.41 15.11 19.81
N ILE A 16 -4.69 15.02 18.50
CA ILE A 16 -5.75 15.83 17.87
C ILE A 16 -7.12 15.48 18.47
N ARG A 17 -7.42 14.17 18.61
CA ARG A 17 -8.68 13.70 19.22
C ARG A 17 -8.82 14.10 20.68
N ALA A 18 -7.74 14.05 21.45
CA ALA A 18 -7.73 14.47 22.84
C ALA A 18 -8.03 15.97 22.97
N GLN A 19 -7.42 16.80 22.11
CA GLN A 19 -7.69 18.24 22.08
C GLN A 19 -9.13 18.54 21.66
N GLU A 20 -9.63 17.89 20.60
CA GLU A 20 -11.02 18.01 20.16
C GLU A 20 -12.00 17.67 21.29
N LYS A 21 -11.80 16.53 21.95
CA LYS A 21 -12.63 16.10 23.08
C LYS A 21 -12.58 17.09 24.25
N ALA A 22 -11.40 17.63 24.56
CA ALA A 22 -11.24 18.59 25.65
C ALA A 22 -11.98 19.91 25.37
N GLU A 23 -11.90 20.41 24.14
CA GLU A 23 -12.60 21.64 23.72
C GLU A 23 -14.12 21.43 23.65
N VAL A 24 -14.58 20.26 23.15
CA VAL A 24 -16.01 19.90 23.17
C VAL A 24 -16.54 19.82 24.60
N SER A 25 -15.81 19.14 25.50
CA SER A 25 -16.22 19.03 26.91
C SER A 25 -16.30 20.41 27.60
N ARG A 26 -15.39 21.33 27.23
CA ARG A 26 -15.42 22.71 27.73
C ARG A 26 -16.66 23.46 27.23
N ALA A 27 -17.00 23.32 25.95
CA ALA A 27 -18.19 23.93 25.36
C ALA A 27 -19.48 23.39 25.97
N GLU A 28 -19.59 22.07 26.19
CA GLU A 28 -20.72 21.44 26.86
C GLU A 28 -20.89 21.96 28.30
N GLY A 29 -19.79 22.15 29.03
CA GLY A 29 -19.80 22.73 30.38
C GLY A 29 -20.39 24.15 30.39
N LEU A 30 -19.95 25.00 29.46
CA LEU A 30 -20.47 26.37 29.32
C LEU A 30 -21.95 26.38 28.94
N LEU A 31 -22.36 25.50 28.02
CA LEU A 31 -23.77 25.38 27.61
C LEU A 31 -24.66 25.02 28.80
N LYS A 32 -24.24 24.07 29.64
CA LYS A 32 -24.98 23.68 30.83
C LYS A 32 -25.11 24.81 31.86
N GLN A 33 -24.06 25.63 32.02
CA GLN A 33 -24.12 26.81 32.89
C GLN A 33 -25.15 27.82 32.38
N LEU A 34 -25.14 28.12 31.07
CA LEU A 34 -26.11 29.03 30.46
C LEU A 34 -27.55 28.51 30.57
N GLU A 35 -27.78 27.21 30.40
CA GLU A 35 -29.11 26.61 30.58
C GLU A 35 -29.63 26.78 32.02
N GLN A 36 -28.77 26.60 33.03
CA GLN A 36 -29.13 26.81 34.42
C GLN A 36 -29.48 28.27 34.71
N GLU A 37 -28.70 29.22 34.19
CA GLU A 37 -28.97 30.65 34.37
C GLU A 37 -30.29 31.07 33.70
N ILE A 38 -30.57 30.58 32.49
CA ILE A 38 -31.85 30.83 31.82
C ILE A 38 -33.02 30.27 32.64
N ALA A 39 -32.86 29.09 33.24
CA ALA A 39 -33.89 28.49 34.10
C ALA A 39 -34.13 29.32 35.37
N GLU A 40 -33.06 29.82 36.01
CA GLU A 40 -33.17 30.70 37.17
C GLU A 40 -33.81 32.05 36.86
N LEU A 41 -33.47 32.65 35.71
CA LEU A 41 -34.08 33.89 35.24
C LEU A 41 -35.57 33.69 34.97
N LYS A 42 -35.96 32.61 34.27
CA LYS A 42 -37.38 32.27 34.04
C LYS A 42 -38.15 32.05 35.34
N ARG A 43 -37.53 31.44 36.35
CA ARG A 43 -38.15 31.26 37.67
C ARG A 43 -38.40 32.60 38.35
N ARG A 44 -37.41 33.49 38.40
CA ARG A 44 -37.58 34.83 39.01
C ARG A 44 -38.60 35.68 38.28
N ASP A 45 -38.64 35.61 36.95
CA ASP A 45 -39.63 36.31 36.12
C ASP A 45 -41.05 35.89 36.49
N ALA A 46 -41.30 34.58 36.65
CA ALA A 46 -42.57 34.06 37.11
C ALA A 46 -42.94 34.50 38.54
N GLU A 47 -41.96 34.54 39.46
CA GLU A 47 -42.16 35.04 40.83
C GLU A 47 -42.50 36.53 40.85
N LEU A 48 -41.83 37.34 40.01
CA LEU A 48 -42.11 38.76 39.82
C LEU A 48 -43.52 38.99 39.28
N GLU A 49 -43.94 38.21 38.29
CA GLU A 49 -45.30 38.26 37.77
C GLU A 49 -46.33 37.88 38.83
N GLN A 50 -46.09 36.89 39.68
CA GLN A 50 -47.01 36.59 40.79
C GLN A 50 -47.11 37.74 41.81
N LEU A 51 -45.98 38.37 42.12
CA LEU A 51 -45.92 39.50 43.04
C LEU A 51 -46.60 40.76 42.49
N SER A 52 -46.52 41.01 41.18
CA SER A 52 -47.18 42.15 40.53
C SER A 52 -48.72 42.10 40.67
N HIS A 53 -49.29 40.89 40.75
CA HIS A 53 -50.72 40.67 40.92
C HIS A 53 -51.17 40.65 42.40
N THR A 54 -50.24 40.78 43.36
CA THR A 54 -50.55 40.71 44.80
C THR A 54 -51.16 42.03 45.30
N LYS A 55 -52.33 41.97 45.93
CA LYS A 55 -53.04 43.13 46.52
C LYS A 55 -52.58 43.50 47.95
N ASP A 56 -51.78 42.64 48.59
CA ASP A 56 -51.19 42.87 49.92
C ASP A 56 -49.84 43.59 49.79
N HIS A 57 -49.85 44.89 50.05
CA HIS A 57 -48.66 45.75 49.98
C HIS A 57 -47.60 45.41 51.05
N ILE A 58 -47.97 44.78 52.17
CA ILE A 58 -47.02 44.36 53.21
C ILE A 58 -46.23 43.13 52.75
N HIS A 59 -46.93 42.16 52.14
CA HIS A 59 -46.30 40.99 51.53
C HIS A 59 -45.35 41.39 50.39
N PHE A 60 -45.77 42.34 49.55
CA PHE A 60 -44.92 42.91 48.49
C PHE A 60 -43.63 43.52 49.06
N LEU A 61 -43.73 44.40 50.07
CA LEU A 61 -42.56 45.07 50.67
C LEU A 61 -41.59 44.09 51.35
N LYS A 62 -42.09 42.99 51.92
CA LYS A 62 -41.25 41.96 52.55
C LYS A 62 -40.43 41.14 51.55
N ASN A 63 -40.93 40.94 50.31
CA ASN A 63 -40.26 40.11 49.30
C ASN A 63 -39.28 40.88 48.40
N ILE A 64 -39.30 42.21 48.39
CA ILE A 64 -38.37 43.06 47.60
C ILE A 64 -36.87 42.76 47.84
N PRO A 65 -36.39 42.55 49.08
CA PRO A 65 -34.97 42.27 49.33
C PRO A 65 -34.49 40.98 48.64
N SER A 66 -35.30 39.92 48.65
CA SER A 66 -35.01 38.64 47.98
C SER A 66 -34.98 38.74 46.45
N ILE A 67 -35.67 39.73 45.89
CA ILE A 67 -35.72 40.00 44.43
C ILE A 67 -34.53 40.85 43.98
N LYS A 68 -34.04 41.74 44.85
CA LYS A 68 -32.92 42.66 44.55
C LYS A 68 -31.56 41.97 44.49
N GLU A 69 -31.43 40.77 45.02
CA GLU A 69 -30.25 39.93 44.82
C GLU A 69 -30.23 39.38 43.38
N SER A 70 -29.81 40.25 42.46
CA SER A 70 -29.40 39.87 41.11
C SER A 70 -28.22 38.90 41.21
N PRO A 71 -28.23 37.75 40.50
CA PRO A 71 -27.03 36.93 40.41
C PRO A 71 -25.98 37.81 39.74
N HIS A 72 -24.92 38.12 40.49
CA HIS A 72 -23.90 39.06 40.08
C HIS A 72 -23.44 38.79 38.64
N SER A 73 -23.66 39.75 37.74
CA SER A 73 -23.15 39.73 36.36
C SER A 73 -21.61 39.82 36.26
N LYS A 74 -20.90 39.62 37.37
CA LYS A 74 -19.44 39.79 37.47
C LYS A 74 -18.67 38.56 36.99
N ASP A 75 -19.32 37.41 36.87
CA ASP A 75 -18.67 36.13 36.53
C ASP A 75 -19.05 35.59 35.14
N LEU A 76 -19.61 36.41 34.26
CA LEU A 76 -19.82 36.02 32.86
C LEU A 76 -18.44 35.68 32.25
N PRO A 77 -18.17 34.41 31.88
CA PRO A 77 -16.98 34.11 31.12
C PRO A 77 -17.13 34.85 29.80
N SER A 78 -16.24 35.81 29.52
CA SER A 78 -16.18 36.38 28.17
C SER A 78 -15.73 35.26 27.24
N VAL A 79 -16.69 34.58 26.61
CA VAL A 79 -16.41 33.57 25.60
C VAL A 79 -15.80 34.29 24.41
N THR A 80 -14.48 34.44 24.47
CA THR A 80 -13.70 35.04 23.41
C THR A 80 -13.49 33.94 22.38
N PHE A 81 -14.34 33.95 21.36
CA PHE A 81 -14.26 32.97 20.28
C PHE A 81 -12.94 33.21 19.54
N ASN A 82 -12.04 32.23 19.57
CA ASN A 82 -10.80 32.34 18.81
C ASN A 82 -11.13 32.20 17.31
N GLN A 83 -11.33 33.33 16.63
CA GLN A 83 -11.64 33.41 15.20
C GLN A 83 -10.45 33.01 14.30
N SER A 84 -9.25 32.80 14.87
CA SER A 84 -8.04 32.41 14.15
C SER A 84 -7.54 31.01 14.53
N PHE A 85 -8.45 30.05 14.71
CA PHE A 85 -8.02 28.65 14.81
C PHE A 85 -7.48 28.19 13.43
N SER A 86 -6.25 27.71 13.41
CA SER A 86 -5.60 27.23 12.19
C SER A 86 -4.80 25.97 12.47
N PHE A 87 -4.90 25.01 11.55
CA PHE A 87 -4.09 23.80 11.54
C PHE A 87 -2.78 23.96 10.75
N GLU A 88 -2.47 25.16 10.24
CA GLU A 88 -1.29 25.36 9.39
C GLU A 88 0.01 25.02 10.13
N ALA A 89 0.18 25.39 11.40
CA ALA A 89 1.36 25.02 12.17
C ALA A 89 1.54 23.48 12.29
N VAL A 90 0.45 22.74 12.43
CA VAL A 90 0.46 21.26 12.49
C VAL A 90 0.83 20.69 11.12
N LYS A 91 0.25 21.25 10.06
CA LYS A 91 0.50 20.84 8.67
C LYS A 91 1.93 21.13 8.25
N GLU A 92 2.47 22.29 8.60
CA GLU A 92 3.87 22.68 8.40
C GLU A 92 4.80 21.71 9.15
N SER A 93 4.51 21.40 10.42
CA SER A 93 5.30 20.45 11.21
C SER A 93 5.33 19.05 10.59
N VAL A 94 4.17 18.54 10.14
CA VAL A 94 4.08 17.24 9.46
C VAL A 94 4.81 17.26 8.12
N SER A 95 4.71 18.36 7.37
CA SER A 95 5.42 18.54 6.10
C SER A 95 6.93 18.60 6.30
N ALA A 96 7.41 19.28 7.33
CA ALA A 96 8.82 19.33 7.69
C ALA A 96 9.37 17.94 8.04
N VAL A 97 8.60 17.12 8.77
CA VAL A 97 8.99 15.73 9.06
C VAL A 97 9.12 14.92 7.77
N LYS A 98 8.21 15.10 6.81
CA LYS A 98 8.30 14.44 5.50
C LYS A 98 9.60 14.81 4.78
N VAL A 99 9.88 16.10 4.64
CA VAL A 99 11.08 16.61 3.95
C VAL A 99 12.35 16.07 4.61
N GLN A 100 12.45 16.13 5.94
CA GLN A 100 13.62 15.62 6.67
C GLN A 100 13.81 14.11 6.52
N LEU A 101 12.72 13.34 6.42
CA LEU A 101 12.81 11.89 6.18
C LEU A 101 13.31 11.61 4.76
N GLU A 102 12.81 12.32 3.76
CA GLU A 102 13.23 12.18 2.36
C GLU A 102 14.72 12.52 2.20
N GLU A 103 15.17 13.65 2.76
CA GLU A 103 16.58 14.07 2.74
C GLU A 103 17.51 13.07 3.44
N LYS A 104 17.15 12.61 4.64
CA LYS A 104 17.97 11.64 5.37
C LYS A 104 18.03 10.30 4.67
N LEU A 105 16.93 9.85 4.08
CA LEU A 105 16.90 8.60 3.33
C LEU A 105 17.79 8.70 2.09
N ASP A 106 17.67 9.76 1.30
CA ASP A 106 18.51 9.99 0.12
C ASP A 106 20.00 10.01 0.49
N GLY A 107 20.37 10.69 1.59
CA GLY A 107 21.73 10.70 2.10
C GLY A 107 22.27 9.31 2.46
N ILE A 108 21.48 8.51 3.19
CA ILE A 108 21.83 7.13 3.55
C ILE A 108 21.98 6.27 2.29
N PHE A 109 21.04 6.37 1.34
CA PHE A 109 21.09 5.60 0.10
C PHE A 109 22.33 5.94 -0.73
N LYS A 110 22.64 7.23 -0.92
CA LYS A 110 23.86 7.66 -1.63
C LYS A 110 25.12 7.08 -0.97
N GLN A 111 25.20 7.12 0.36
CA GLN A 111 26.33 6.60 1.10
C GLN A 111 26.48 5.07 0.93
N GLU A 112 25.39 4.32 1.09
CA GLU A 112 25.43 2.86 0.98
C GLU A 112 25.67 2.40 -0.46
N VAL A 113 25.10 3.08 -1.45
CA VAL A 113 25.39 2.84 -2.87
C VAL A 113 26.86 3.07 -3.18
N ALA A 114 27.47 4.13 -2.64
CA ALA A 114 28.90 4.37 -2.81
C ALA A 114 29.77 3.25 -2.20
N LYS A 115 29.43 2.76 -1.00
CA LYS A 115 30.12 1.63 -0.36
C LYS A 115 29.99 0.35 -1.18
N ILE A 116 28.79 0.06 -1.69
CA ILE A 116 28.52 -1.10 -2.53
C ILE A 116 29.32 -0.99 -3.84
N SER A 117 29.33 0.17 -4.48
CA SER A 117 30.08 0.42 -5.71
C SER A 117 31.59 0.17 -5.51
N ALA A 118 32.15 0.67 -4.40
CA ALA A 118 33.54 0.42 -4.04
C ALA A 118 33.82 -1.08 -3.83
N ALA A 119 32.93 -1.80 -3.13
CA ALA A 119 33.07 -3.23 -2.92
C ALA A 119 32.98 -4.02 -4.25
N VAL A 120 32.08 -3.63 -5.15
CA VAL A 120 31.92 -4.25 -6.47
C VAL A 120 33.16 -4.04 -7.34
N ALA A 121 33.79 -2.87 -7.30
CA ALA A 121 35.02 -2.59 -8.05
C ALA A 121 36.20 -3.50 -7.66
N HIS A 122 36.19 -4.06 -6.45
CA HIS A 122 37.20 -5.01 -5.98
C HIS A 122 36.94 -6.47 -6.35
N ILE A 123 35.76 -6.79 -6.90
CA ILE A 123 35.45 -8.15 -7.37
C ILE A 123 36.07 -8.34 -8.76
N GLN A 124 37.31 -8.84 -8.81
CA GLN A 124 37.93 -9.27 -10.06
C GLN A 124 37.33 -10.61 -10.52
N ILE A 125 36.59 -10.60 -11.63
CA ILE A 125 35.97 -11.80 -12.22
C ILE A 125 36.99 -12.59 -13.08
N ILE A 126 38.04 -11.94 -13.58
CA ILE A 126 39.08 -12.57 -14.40
C ILE A 126 40.45 -12.08 -13.92
N GLN A 127 41.28 -13.01 -13.46
CA GLN A 127 42.72 -12.81 -13.30
C GLN A 127 43.37 -13.15 -14.64
N PHE A 128 43.82 -12.14 -15.38
CA PHE A 128 44.78 -12.37 -16.45
C PHE A 128 46.12 -12.68 -15.79
N LEU A 129 46.58 -13.93 -15.88
CA LEU A 129 47.99 -14.24 -15.70
C LEU A 129 48.73 -13.57 -16.85
N GLU A 130 49.34 -12.41 -16.59
CA GLU A 130 50.36 -11.88 -17.47
C GLU A 130 51.53 -12.89 -17.48
N THR A 131 51.57 -13.73 -18.50
CA THR A 131 52.78 -14.48 -18.84
C THR A 131 53.80 -13.46 -19.31
N THR A 132 54.75 -13.12 -18.43
CA THR A 132 55.94 -12.36 -18.79
C THR A 132 56.69 -13.11 -19.88
N ASP A 133 56.81 -12.44 -21.03
CA ASP A 133 57.49 -12.87 -22.23
C ASP A 133 58.97 -13.16 -21.94
N SER A 134 59.34 -14.44 -21.84
CA SER A 134 60.73 -14.87 -21.74
C SER A 134 61.20 -15.41 -23.10
N LYS A 135 61.99 -14.57 -23.78
CA LYS A 135 63.01 -14.88 -24.82
C LYS A 135 63.03 -16.31 -25.38
N LEU A 136 62.76 -16.44 -26.68
CA LEU A 136 63.22 -17.56 -27.51
C LEU A 136 64.75 -17.74 -27.42
N PRO A 137 65.21 -18.98 -27.57
CA PRO A 137 66.24 -19.25 -28.56
C PRO A 137 65.84 -20.33 -29.56
N ASP A 138 66.41 -20.16 -30.75
CA ASP A 138 66.33 -20.91 -31.99
C ASP A 138 66.84 -22.36 -31.90
N ARG A 139 66.10 -23.34 -32.45
CA ARG A 139 66.65 -24.39 -33.34
C ARG A 139 65.59 -25.38 -33.89
N ARG A 140 65.67 -25.49 -35.22
CA ARG A 140 65.16 -26.45 -36.25
C ARG A 140 64.80 -27.92 -35.91
N THR A 141 64.07 -28.50 -36.88
CA THR A 141 63.81 -29.93 -37.25
C THR A 141 62.79 -30.67 -36.37
N ASP A 142 61.86 -31.54 -36.83
CA ASP A 142 61.52 -32.19 -38.10
C ASP A 142 60.06 -32.73 -37.99
N SER A 143 59.44 -33.06 -39.12
CA SER A 143 58.31 -33.99 -39.41
C SER A 143 57.20 -34.35 -38.37
N MET A 144 55.95 -34.07 -38.80
CA MET A 144 54.77 -34.98 -38.94
C MET A 144 54.47 -36.03 -37.85
N GLU A 145 53.33 -35.89 -37.15
CA GLU A 145 52.35 -36.98 -36.89
C GLU A 145 51.03 -36.48 -36.27
N ASP A 146 50.07 -37.38 -36.25
CA ASP A 146 48.61 -37.27 -36.34
C ASP A 146 47.85 -37.06 -35.00
N LEU A 147 46.52 -36.81 -35.10
CA LEU A 147 45.42 -36.93 -34.09
C LEU A 147 44.98 -35.73 -33.19
N PRO A 148 43.68 -35.70 -32.74
CA PRO A 148 42.77 -34.55 -32.89
C PRO A 148 42.55 -33.72 -31.60
N PRO A 149 41.94 -32.52 -31.68
CA PRO A 149 41.51 -31.81 -30.48
C PRO A 149 40.25 -32.46 -29.88
N LYS A 150 40.41 -33.09 -28.71
CA LYS A 150 39.31 -33.36 -27.79
C LYS A 150 38.72 -32.03 -27.34
N MET A 151 37.57 -31.71 -27.93
CA MET A 151 36.70 -30.62 -27.57
C MET A 151 36.11 -30.89 -26.18
N PHE A 152 36.69 -30.30 -25.13
CA PHE A 152 35.97 -30.11 -23.86
C PHE A 152 34.96 -28.98 -24.08
N GLY A 153 33.72 -29.36 -24.38
CA GLY A 153 32.60 -28.45 -24.42
C GLY A 153 32.35 -27.88 -23.03
N VAL A 154 32.70 -26.62 -22.82
CA VAL A 154 32.06 -25.79 -21.81
C VAL A 154 30.70 -25.42 -22.40
N GLN A 155 29.69 -26.23 -22.07
CA GLN A 155 28.31 -25.91 -22.38
C GLN A 155 27.90 -24.73 -21.49
N ALA A 156 28.16 -23.52 -21.98
CA ALA A 156 27.44 -22.35 -21.53
C ALA A 156 25.95 -22.63 -21.75
N VAL A 157 25.19 -22.79 -20.67
CA VAL A 157 23.74 -22.81 -20.70
C VAL A 157 23.33 -21.39 -21.08
N TYR A 158 23.23 -21.12 -22.38
CA TYR A 158 22.48 -19.99 -22.89
C TYR A 158 21.04 -20.18 -22.42
N SER A 159 20.63 -19.47 -21.37
CA SER A 159 19.21 -19.29 -21.13
C SER A 159 18.64 -18.60 -22.36
N GLU A 160 17.73 -19.25 -23.08
CA GLU A 160 16.99 -18.64 -24.19
C GLU A 160 16.42 -17.29 -23.72
N SER A 161 16.98 -16.20 -24.23
CA SER A 161 16.50 -14.86 -23.91
C SER A 161 15.21 -14.62 -24.66
N VAL A 162 14.08 -15.00 -24.07
CA VAL A 162 12.75 -14.67 -24.60
C VAL A 162 12.60 -13.15 -24.62
N THR A 163 12.33 -12.60 -25.81
CA THR A 163 12.20 -11.15 -26.01
C THR A 163 10.78 -10.65 -25.69
N ARG A 164 10.64 -9.35 -25.42
CA ARG A 164 9.32 -8.75 -25.18
C ARG A 164 8.42 -8.85 -26.41
N GLU A 165 9.00 -8.69 -27.60
CA GLU A 165 8.32 -8.76 -28.89
C GLU A 165 7.75 -10.16 -29.17
N GLU A 166 8.43 -11.21 -28.73
CA GLU A 166 7.93 -12.58 -28.82
C GLU A 166 6.76 -12.83 -27.88
N LEU A 167 6.82 -12.31 -26.64
CA LEU A 167 5.74 -12.46 -25.66
C LEU A 167 4.49 -11.67 -26.03
N LEU A 168 4.66 -10.49 -26.63
CA LEU A 168 3.55 -9.66 -27.11
C LEU A 168 2.70 -10.36 -28.20
N ARG A 169 3.22 -11.40 -28.87
CA ARG A 169 2.42 -12.24 -29.80
C ARG A 169 1.31 -13.02 -29.08
N TYR A 170 1.42 -13.20 -27.77
CA TYR A 170 0.43 -13.87 -26.92
C TYR A 170 -0.34 -12.87 -26.04
N CYS A 171 -0.36 -11.58 -26.40
CA CYS A 171 -1.02 -10.54 -25.62
C CYS A 171 -2.51 -10.84 -25.40
N CYS A 172 -2.94 -10.83 -24.15
CA CYS A 172 -4.32 -11.01 -23.73
C CYS A 172 -4.85 -9.73 -23.08
N HIS A 173 -6.13 -9.46 -23.30
CA HIS A 173 -6.83 -8.36 -22.66
C HIS A 173 -7.69 -8.89 -21.53
N PHE A 174 -7.53 -8.30 -20.35
CA PHE A 174 -8.28 -8.66 -19.15
C PHE A 174 -9.09 -7.49 -18.62
N THR A 175 -10.20 -7.82 -17.96
CA THR A 175 -11.02 -6.89 -17.20
C THR A 175 -11.22 -7.40 -15.79
N LEU A 176 -11.13 -6.49 -14.81
CA LEU A 176 -11.35 -6.78 -13.40
C LEU A 176 -12.83 -7.09 -13.18
N ASP A 177 -13.14 -8.13 -12.40
CA ASP A 177 -14.52 -8.52 -12.14
C ASP A 177 -15.10 -7.81 -10.92
N PRO A 178 -16.08 -6.89 -11.08
CA PRO A 178 -16.75 -6.24 -9.96
C PRO A 178 -17.48 -7.23 -9.03
N ASN A 179 -17.80 -8.43 -9.50
CA ASN A 179 -18.44 -9.46 -8.68
C ASN A 179 -17.46 -10.14 -7.71
N THR A 180 -16.15 -10.02 -7.95
CA THR A 180 -15.12 -10.58 -7.06
C THR A 180 -14.49 -9.53 -6.16
N ALA A 181 -14.49 -8.26 -6.58
CA ALA A 181 -13.80 -7.16 -5.89
C ALA A 181 -14.28 -6.94 -4.46
N GLN A 182 -13.35 -6.88 -3.50
CA GLN A 182 -13.67 -6.48 -2.13
C GLN A 182 -14.18 -5.03 -2.11
N ILE A 183 -15.11 -4.70 -1.20
CA ILE A 183 -15.82 -3.41 -1.13
C ILE A 183 -14.91 -2.18 -0.96
N ASN A 184 -13.67 -2.31 -0.50
CA ASN A 184 -12.68 -1.24 -0.35
C ASN A 184 -11.91 -0.94 -1.64
N LEU A 185 -12.15 -1.73 -2.70
CA LEU A 185 -11.46 -1.60 -3.98
C LEU A 185 -12.32 -0.80 -4.94
N HIS A 186 -11.77 0.29 -5.46
CA HIS A 186 -12.42 1.09 -6.49
C HIS A 186 -11.92 0.68 -7.87
N LEU A 187 -12.85 0.21 -8.71
CA LEU A 187 -12.59 -0.13 -10.11
C LEU A 187 -12.88 1.07 -11.01
N SER A 188 -11.97 1.36 -11.94
CA SER A 188 -12.07 2.49 -12.87
C SER A 188 -11.49 2.13 -14.25
N GLU A 189 -11.53 3.08 -15.20
CA GLU A 189 -10.98 2.93 -16.56
C GLU A 189 -11.56 1.69 -17.29
N GLY A 190 -12.88 1.51 -17.24
CA GLY A 190 -13.54 0.34 -17.84
C GLY A 190 -13.14 -0.98 -17.17
N ASN A 191 -12.98 -0.97 -15.84
CA ASN A 191 -12.48 -2.10 -15.03
C ASN A 191 -11.07 -2.57 -15.42
N ARG A 192 -10.23 -1.68 -15.95
CA ARG A 192 -8.81 -1.97 -16.21
C ARG A 192 -7.89 -1.45 -15.12
N ARG A 193 -8.42 -0.66 -14.18
CA ARG A 193 -7.67 -0.13 -13.05
C ARG A 193 -8.39 -0.42 -11.74
N VAL A 194 -7.62 -0.80 -10.71
CA VAL A 194 -8.08 -0.93 -9.34
C VAL A 194 -7.21 -0.12 -8.39
N GLN A 195 -7.84 0.53 -7.43
CA GLN A 195 -7.17 1.32 -6.39
C GLN A 195 -7.81 1.02 -5.04
N ARG A 196 -7.01 1.08 -3.97
CA ARG A 196 -7.54 1.05 -2.61
C ARG A 196 -7.35 2.41 -1.96
N ARG A 197 -8.46 3.10 -1.69
CA ARG A 197 -8.47 4.44 -1.07
C ARG A 197 -8.90 4.35 0.38
N ALA A 198 -8.45 5.31 1.19
CA ALA A 198 -8.84 5.36 2.60
C ALA A 198 -10.30 5.80 2.73
N SER A 199 -11.10 5.06 3.50
CA SER A 199 -12.47 5.43 3.86
C SER A 199 -13.46 5.56 2.68
N GLU A 200 -13.16 4.96 1.53
CA GLU A 200 -14.08 4.87 0.38
C GLU A 200 -14.55 3.43 0.20
N PHE A 201 -15.79 3.15 0.61
CA PHE A 201 -16.42 1.84 0.40
C PHE A 201 -17.31 1.90 -0.85
N GLN A 202 -17.09 0.97 -1.77
CA GLN A 202 -17.91 0.80 -2.95
C GLN A 202 -19.20 0.04 -2.61
N SER A 203 -20.32 0.48 -3.18
CA SER A 203 -21.63 -0.15 -3.01
C SER A 203 -21.81 -1.32 -3.98
N TYR A 204 -20.92 -2.31 -3.92
CA TYR A 204 -21.06 -3.51 -4.73
C TYR A 204 -22.16 -4.43 -4.17
N PRO A 205 -23.04 -5.02 -5.01
CA PRO A 205 -24.02 -6.00 -4.57
C PRO A 205 -23.35 -7.21 -3.93
N ASP A 206 -24.00 -7.86 -2.96
CA ASP A 206 -23.47 -9.11 -2.43
C ASP A 206 -23.37 -10.18 -3.54
N HIS A 207 -22.30 -10.98 -3.48
CA HIS A 207 -22.02 -12.00 -4.49
C HIS A 207 -21.20 -13.16 -3.88
N PRO A 208 -21.50 -14.43 -4.22
CA PRO A 208 -20.77 -15.58 -3.68
C PRO A 208 -19.27 -15.54 -3.99
N GLU A 209 -18.89 -15.06 -5.18
CA GLU A 209 -17.49 -14.96 -5.61
C GLU A 209 -16.74 -13.73 -5.05
N ARG A 210 -17.42 -12.87 -4.27
CA ARG A 210 -16.82 -11.66 -3.71
C ARG A 210 -15.86 -11.99 -2.58
N PHE A 211 -14.63 -11.50 -2.67
CA PHE A 211 -13.74 -11.45 -1.53
C PHE A 211 -14.34 -10.53 -0.47
N ASP A 212 -14.56 -11.03 0.75
CA ASP A 212 -15.25 -10.27 1.80
C ASP A 212 -14.28 -9.57 2.78
N TRP A 213 -13.17 -10.24 3.10
CA TRP A 213 -12.21 -9.79 4.10
C TRP A 213 -10.98 -9.12 3.49
N TRP A 214 -10.35 -9.85 2.58
CA TRP A 214 -9.09 -9.48 1.99
C TRP A 214 -9.28 -8.57 0.78
N ASN A 215 -8.54 -7.45 0.70
CA ASN A 215 -8.65 -6.45 -0.37
C ASN A 215 -8.10 -7.00 -1.71
N GLN A 216 -8.86 -7.90 -2.33
CA GLN A 216 -8.50 -8.63 -3.54
C GLN A 216 -9.59 -8.52 -4.60
N VAL A 217 -9.18 -8.70 -5.86
CA VAL A 217 -10.06 -8.78 -7.02
C VAL A 217 -9.46 -9.77 -8.03
N SER A 218 -10.30 -10.52 -8.74
CA SER A 218 -9.92 -11.38 -9.85
C SER A 218 -10.42 -10.80 -11.18
N CYS A 219 -9.77 -11.13 -12.28
CA CYS A 219 -10.26 -10.82 -13.63
C CYS A 219 -11.41 -11.76 -14.03
N ARG A 220 -12.20 -11.32 -15.01
CA ARG A 220 -13.32 -12.07 -15.59
C ARG A 220 -12.85 -13.19 -16.50
N GLU A 221 -11.87 -12.89 -17.32
CA GLU A 221 -11.31 -13.79 -18.31
C GLU A 221 -10.26 -14.71 -17.65
N GLY A 222 -10.28 -15.98 -18.04
CA GLY A 222 -9.34 -16.98 -17.57
C GLY A 222 -8.32 -17.37 -18.64
N VAL A 223 -7.25 -18.02 -18.21
CA VAL A 223 -6.13 -18.49 -19.04
C VAL A 223 -6.10 -20.01 -19.04
N SER A 224 -6.35 -20.60 -20.22
CA SER A 224 -6.26 -22.04 -20.47
C SER A 224 -5.27 -22.38 -21.61
N GLY A 225 -4.49 -21.39 -22.06
CA GLY A 225 -3.53 -21.51 -23.15
C GLY A 225 -2.27 -20.69 -22.90
N ARG A 226 -1.64 -20.21 -23.98
CA ARG A 226 -0.54 -19.22 -23.89
C ARG A 226 -1.11 -17.82 -23.81
N CYS A 227 -0.65 -17.06 -22.84
CA CYS A 227 -1.17 -15.73 -22.57
C CYS A 227 -0.10 -14.85 -21.91
N TYR A 228 -0.02 -13.61 -22.36
CA TYR A 228 0.87 -12.59 -21.84
C TYR A 228 0.10 -11.32 -21.55
N TRP A 229 0.36 -10.66 -20.42
CA TRP A 229 -0.19 -9.34 -20.13
C TRP A 229 0.78 -8.52 -19.29
N GLU A 230 0.63 -7.20 -19.35
CA GLU A 230 1.45 -6.25 -18.61
C GLU A 230 0.62 -5.49 -17.57
N VAL A 231 1.22 -5.27 -16.41
CA VAL A 231 0.59 -4.67 -15.25
C VAL A 231 1.47 -3.54 -14.75
N GLU A 232 0.91 -2.33 -14.73
CA GLU A 232 1.51 -1.19 -14.04
C GLU A 232 1.03 -1.17 -12.58
N TRP A 233 1.93 -0.92 -11.64
CA TRP A 233 1.60 -0.97 -10.22
C TRP A 233 2.26 0.15 -9.41
N SER A 234 1.64 0.49 -8.29
CA SER A 234 2.16 1.45 -7.31
C SER A 234 1.71 1.07 -5.90
N GLY A 235 2.62 1.21 -4.93
CA GLY A 235 2.37 0.88 -3.53
C GLY A 235 2.63 -0.59 -3.19
N GLU A 236 1.83 -1.15 -2.29
CA GLU A 236 1.90 -2.56 -1.89
C GLU A 236 0.85 -3.35 -2.68
N VAL A 237 1.30 -4.21 -3.58
CA VAL A 237 0.41 -5.02 -4.42
C VAL A 237 0.84 -6.48 -4.46
N ASP A 238 -0.13 -7.37 -4.61
CA ASP A 238 0.09 -8.76 -5.01
C ASP A 238 -0.42 -8.93 -6.45
N ILE A 239 0.42 -9.39 -7.36
CA ILE A 239 0.07 -9.75 -8.74
C ILE A 239 0.01 -11.27 -8.81
N ALA A 240 -1.17 -11.83 -8.99
CA ALA A 240 -1.39 -13.25 -8.85
C ALA A 240 -2.09 -13.88 -10.06
N VAL A 241 -1.93 -15.20 -10.17
CA VAL A 241 -2.85 -16.06 -10.90
C VAL A 241 -3.38 -17.10 -9.93
N SER A 242 -4.66 -17.46 -10.08
CA SER A 242 -5.34 -18.38 -9.16
C SER A 242 -6.37 -19.23 -9.87
N TYR A 243 -6.68 -20.41 -9.32
CA TYR A 243 -7.89 -21.12 -9.69
C TYR A 243 -9.13 -20.37 -9.19
N LYS A 244 -10.24 -20.54 -9.90
CA LYS A 244 -11.53 -19.94 -9.51
C LYS A 244 -11.99 -20.42 -8.13
N SER A 245 -11.67 -21.67 -7.78
CA SER A 245 -11.98 -22.35 -6.52
C SER A 245 -11.22 -21.87 -5.29
N ILE A 246 -10.36 -20.85 -5.40
CA ILE A 246 -9.77 -20.20 -4.22
C ILE A 246 -10.87 -19.70 -3.28
N SER A 247 -10.70 -19.90 -1.98
CA SER A 247 -11.68 -19.42 -1.00
C SER A 247 -11.79 -17.90 -1.07
N LYS A 248 -13.02 -17.38 -1.02
CA LYS A 248 -13.31 -15.94 -1.08
C LYS A 248 -13.80 -15.37 0.25
N LYS A 249 -14.09 -16.24 1.23
CA LYS A 249 -14.80 -15.87 2.45
C LYS A 249 -13.93 -16.07 3.69
N GLY A 250 -13.80 -15.03 4.50
CA GLY A 250 -13.05 -15.01 5.74
C GLY A 250 -11.60 -14.52 5.61
N GLY A 251 -10.97 -14.33 6.77
CA GLY A 251 -9.62 -13.76 6.89
C GLY A 251 -8.48 -14.78 6.98
N GLY A 252 -8.73 -16.05 6.65
CA GLY A 252 -7.73 -17.09 6.71
C GLY A 252 -6.75 -17.06 5.52
N ASN A 253 -5.72 -17.92 5.60
CA ASN A 253 -4.67 -18.02 4.59
C ASN A 253 -5.19 -18.64 3.27
N GLU A 254 -6.21 -19.49 3.35
CA GLU A 254 -6.90 -20.09 2.22
C GLU A 254 -7.52 -19.06 1.25
N CYS A 255 -7.77 -17.83 1.74
CA CYS A 255 -8.38 -16.76 0.96
C CYS A 255 -7.39 -15.76 0.34
N TRP A 256 -6.14 -15.67 0.82
CA TRP A 256 -5.15 -14.69 0.33
C TRP A 256 -4.28 -15.28 -0.79
N PHE A 257 -4.07 -14.53 -1.87
CA PHE A 257 -3.22 -14.95 -2.98
C PHE A 257 -1.82 -15.35 -2.52
N GLY A 258 -1.34 -16.50 -3.00
CA GLY A 258 -0.05 -17.10 -2.66
C GLY A 258 0.00 -17.80 -1.30
N ARG A 259 -0.96 -17.60 -0.39
CA ARG A 259 -0.99 -18.28 0.93
C ARG A 259 -1.71 -19.62 0.94
N ASN A 260 -2.10 -20.10 -0.24
CA ASN A 260 -2.76 -21.37 -0.46
C ASN A 260 -2.15 -22.11 -1.66
N GLY A 261 -2.51 -23.38 -1.85
CA GLY A 261 -2.05 -24.21 -2.96
C GLY A 261 -2.73 -23.92 -4.31
N GLN A 262 -3.68 -22.98 -4.36
CA GLN A 262 -4.49 -22.68 -5.55
C GLN A 262 -4.10 -21.35 -6.21
N SER A 263 -3.04 -20.69 -5.75
CA SER A 263 -2.60 -19.40 -6.25
C SER A 263 -1.09 -19.22 -6.20
N TRP A 264 -0.59 -18.48 -7.18
CA TRP A 264 0.82 -18.11 -7.33
C TRP A 264 0.87 -16.59 -7.42
N SER A 265 1.63 -15.96 -6.52
CA SER A 265 1.60 -14.52 -6.34
C SER A 265 3.00 -13.93 -6.34
N LEU A 266 3.18 -12.87 -7.11
CA LEU A 266 4.33 -11.98 -7.05
C LEU A 266 3.94 -10.75 -6.23
N GLU A 267 4.69 -10.46 -5.19
CA GLU A 267 4.65 -9.20 -4.46
C GLU A 267 5.84 -8.34 -4.92
N PRO A 268 5.69 -7.51 -5.98
CA PRO A 268 6.77 -6.65 -6.42
C PRO A 268 7.00 -5.54 -5.39
N ARG A 269 8.27 -5.23 -5.11
CA ARG A 269 8.65 -4.08 -4.27
C ARG A 269 9.91 -3.42 -4.81
N SER A 270 10.08 -2.13 -4.54
CA SER A 270 11.19 -1.30 -5.05
C SER A 270 12.59 -1.83 -4.68
N PHE A 271 12.73 -2.56 -3.58
CA PHE A 271 14.03 -3.04 -3.08
C PHE A 271 14.16 -4.57 -2.97
N SER A 272 13.06 -5.32 -2.99
CA SER A 272 13.08 -6.77 -2.94
C SER A 272 11.70 -7.30 -3.26
N SER A 273 11.57 -8.00 -4.38
CA SER A 273 10.31 -8.65 -4.73
C SER A 273 10.24 -10.03 -4.09
N TYR A 274 9.03 -10.51 -3.83
CA TYR A 274 8.81 -11.83 -3.25
C TYR A 274 7.87 -12.62 -4.14
N PHE A 275 8.20 -13.88 -4.35
CA PHE A 275 7.26 -14.83 -4.89
C PHE A 275 6.65 -15.64 -3.73
N ARG A 276 5.34 -15.90 -3.78
CA ARG A 276 4.64 -16.68 -2.77
C ARG A 276 3.70 -17.70 -3.41
N HIS A 277 3.78 -18.93 -2.92
CA HIS A 277 2.87 -20.03 -3.24
C HIS A 277 2.77 -20.98 -2.05
N ASN A 278 1.55 -21.45 -1.73
CA ASN A 278 1.29 -22.34 -0.59
C ASN A 278 1.93 -21.86 0.73
N ASN A 279 1.82 -20.55 0.99
CA ASN A 279 2.39 -19.87 2.17
C ASN A 279 3.93 -19.92 2.26
N LYS A 280 4.62 -20.45 1.25
CA LYS A 280 6.08 -20.41 1.13
C LYS A 280 6.48 -19.18 0.34
N GLN A 281 7.42 -18.43 0.89
CA GLN A 281 7.92 -17.18 0.30
C GLN A 281 9.35 -17.35 -0.20
N THR A 282 9.61 -16.92 -1.42
CA THR A 282 10.92 -16.90 -2.07
C THR A 282 11.30 -15.45 -2.34
N LYS A 283 12.45 -15.00 -1.81
CA LYS A 283 12.99 -13.68 -2.11
C LYS A 283 13.59 -13.68 -3.51
N LEU A 284 13.21 -12.70 -4.33
CA LEU A 284 13.68 -12.56 -5.71
C LEU A 284 14.82 -11.53 -5.79
N PRO A 285 15.65 -11.59 -6.85
CA PRO A 285 16.66 -10.57 -7.12
C PRO A 285 16.05 -9.17 -7.21
N LEU A 286 16.87 -8.16 -6.94
CA LEU A 286 16.47 -6.76 -7.10
C LEU A 286 16.31 -6.45 -8.59
N VAL A 287 15.08 -6.13 -9.00
CA VAL A 287 14.81 -5.61 -10.34
C VAL A 287 13.90 -4.39 -10.20
N ALA A 288 14.37 -3.25 -10.71
CA ALA A 288 13.70 -1.97 -10.54
C ALA A 288 12.77 -1.69 -11.74
N SER A 289 11.47 -1.91 -11.56
CA SER A 289 10.42 -1.39 -12.45
C SER A 289 9.06 -1.35 -11.76
N PHE A 290 8.20 -0.45 -12.23
CA PHE A 290 6.77 -0.36 -11.87
C PHE A 290 5.86 -1.05 -12.88
N ARG A 291 6.43 -1.79 -13.84
CA ARG A 291 5.70 -2.59 -14.81
C ARG A 291 6.16 -4.04 -14.77
N ILE A 292 5.19 -4.95 -14.62
CA ILE A 292 5.40 -6.39 -14.57
C ILE A 292 4.71 -7.04 -15.76
N GLY A 293 5.46 -7.84 -16.52
CA GLY A 293 4.93 -8.77 -17.50
C GLY A 293 4.64 -10.11 -16.84
N VAL A 294 3.47 -10.68 -17.11
CA VAL A 294 3.10 -12.02 -16.66
C VAL A 294 2.86 -12.87 -17.90
N TYR A 295 3.55 -14.01 -17.98
CA TYR A 295 3.38 -14.99 -19.03
C TYR A 295 2.91 -16.31 -18.43
N VAL A 296 1.89 -16.89 -19.04
CA VAL A 296 1.39 -18.22 -18.73
C VAL A 296 1.42 -19.05 -20.01
N ASP A 297 1.99 -20.25 -19.92
CA ASP A 297 1.75 -21.34 -20.85
C ASP A 297 1.06 -22.45 -20.08
N HIS A 298 -0.28 -22.50 -20.16
CA HIS A 298 -1.07 -23.43 -19.38
C HIS A 298 -0.73 -24.89 -19.71
N ARG A 299 -0.57 -25.21 -21.01
CA ARG A 299 -0.29 -26.55 -21.49
C ARG A 299 1.12 -27.01 -21.15
N ALA A 300 2.10 -26.13 -21.30
CA ALA A 300 3.48 -26.43 -20.92
C ALA A 300 3.72 -26.33 -19.42
N GLY A 301 2.75 -25.82 -18.64
CA GLY A 301 2.88 -25.69 -17.19
C GLY A 301 3.82 -24.57 -16.75
N THR A 302 3.97 -23.51 -17.53
CA THR A 302 4.90 -22.42 -17.23
C THR A 302 4.14 -21.18 -16.76
N LEU A 303 4.57 -20.60 -15.63
CA LEU A 303 4.21 -19.25 -15.21
C LEU A 303 5.51 -18.45 -15.02
N ALA A 304 5.64 -17.32 -15.68
CA ALA A 304 6.81 -16.47 -15.59
C ALA A 304 6.43 -15.01 -15.34
N PHE A 305 7.21 -14.36 -14.47
CA PHE A 305 7.10 -12.95 -14.14
C PHE A 305 8.34 -12.23 -14.62
N TYR A 306 8.12 -11.08 -15.27
CA TYR A 306 9.16 -10.27 -15.85
C TYR A 306 9.04 -8.83 -15.35
N SER A 307 10.18 -8.22 -15.04
CA SER A 307 10.26 -6.77 -14.83
C SER A 307 10.50 -6.11 -16.17
N ILE A 308 9.74 -5.06 -16.47
CA ILE A 308 9.78 -4.35 -17.75
C ILE A 308 10.20 -2.91 -17.49
N SER A 309 11.45 -2.57 -17.77
CA SER A 309 11.95 -1.19 -17.83
C SER A 309 12.35 -0.89 -19.28
N ASP A 310 13.56 -0.37 -19.50
CA ASP A 310 14.17 -0.30 -20.85
C ASP A 310 14.49 -1.70 -21.38
N THR A 311 14.70 -2.66 -20.49
CA THR A 311 14.90 -4.07 -20.82
C THR A 311 13.90 -4.96 -20.08
N MET A 312 13.63 -6.13 -20.66
CA MET A 312 12.76 -7.14 -20.05
C MET A 312 13.62 -8.17 -19.31
N THR A 313 13.47 -8.26 -17.99
CA THR A 313 14.26 -9.14 -17.13
C THR A 313 13.36 -10.19 -16.48
N LEU A 314 13.69 -11.47 -16.62
CA LEU A 314 12.99 -12.56 -15.93
C LEU A 314 13.21 -12.44 -14.42
N MET A 315 12.14 -12.25 -13.65
CA MET A 315 12.19 -12.18 -12.19
C MET A 315 12.04 -13.56 -11.56
N HIS A 316 11.08 -14.34 -12.06
CA HIS A 316 10.79 -15.66 -11.55
C HIS A 316 10.08 -16.51 -12.59
N ARG A 317 10.37 -17.80 -12.62
CA ARG A 317 9.66 -18.79 -13.41
C ARG A 317 9.29 -19.97 -12.52
N VAL A 318 8.03 -20.38 -12.62
CA VAL A 318 7.51 -21.58 -11.99
C VAL A 318 7.17 -22.57 -13.09
N GLN A 319 7.55 -23.82 -12.86
CA GLN A 319 7.09 -24.96 -13.62
C GLN A 319 6.10 -25.75 -12.75
N ASN A 320 4.87 -25.89 -13.21
CA ASN A 320 3.80 -26.55 -12.48
C ASN A 320 2.75 -27.18 -13.42
N THR A 321 2.10 -28.25 -12.99
CA THR A 321 0.96 -28.82 -13.72
C THR A 321 -0.31 -28.09 -13.33
N PHE A 322 -0.84 -27.23 -14.22
CA PHE A 322 -2.08 -26.53 -13.96
C PHE A 322 -3.29 -27.42 -14.26
N THR A 323 -4.11 -27.66 -13.24
CA THR A 323 -5.26 -28.59 -13.34
C THR A 323 -6.56 -27.93 -13.78
N ASP A 324 -6.64 -26.60 -13.71
CA ASP A 324 -7.81 -25.82 -14.10
C ASP A 324 -7.38 -24.47 -14.69
N THR A 325 -8.33 -23.72 -15.24
CA THR A 325 -8.17 -22.39 -15.79
C THR A 325 -7.65 -21.42 -14.72
N LEU A 326 -6.65 -20.63 -15.10
CA LEU A 326 -6.04 -19.63 -14.22
C LEU A 326 -6.66 -18.25 -14.43
N TYR A 327 -7.03 -17.58 -13.36
CA TYR A 327 -7.57 -16.22 -13.38
C TYR A 327 -6.53 -15.27 -12.80
N PRO A 328 -6.11 -14.23 -13.56
CA PRO A 328 -5.33 -13.14 -13.00
C PRO A 328 -6.08 -12.49 -11.84
N GLY A 329 -5.34 -12.04 -10.83
CA GLY A 329 -5.90 -11.39 -9.67
C GLY A 329 -4.92 -10.47 -8.99
N PHE A 330 -5.45 -9.53 -8.21
CA PHE A 330 -4.67 -8.47 -7.60
C PHE A 330 -5.07 -8.28 -6.14
N GLY A 331 -4.09 -8.27 -5.23
CA GLY A 331 -4.24 -7.83 -3.84
C GLY A 331 -3.69 -6.42 -3.67
N LEU A 332 -4.34 -5.58 -2.87
CA LEU A 332 -3.95 -4.18 -2.70
C LEU A 332 -3.83 -3.75 -1.23
N GLY A 333 -2.67 -3.19 -0.88
CA GLY A 333 -2.44 -2.40 0.33
C GLY A 333 -3.10 -1.02 0.26
N LEU A 334 -3.09 -0.28 1.38
CA LEU A 334 -3.72 1.04 1.45
C LEU A 334 -3.00 2.04 0.54
N GLY A 335 -3.73 2.83 -0.24
CA GLY A 335 -3.15 3.84 -1.15
C GLY A 335 -2.46 3.25 -2.38
N SER A 336 -2.63 1.95 -2.62
CA SER A 336 -1.98 1.24 -3.73
C SER A 336 -2.89 1.19 -4.95
N SER A 337 -2.30 0.96 -6.13
CA SER A 337 -3.04 0.86 -7.38
C SER A 337 -2.40 -0.11 -8.37
N VAL A 338 -3.25 -0.71 -9.20
CA VAL A 338 -2.87 -1.58 -10.31
C VAL A 338 -3.63 -1.15 -11.56
N LYS A 339 -2.96 -1.14 -12.70
CA LYS A 339 -3.54 -0.92 -14.03
C LYS A 339 -3.10 -1.99 -15.01
N LEU A 340 -4.08 -2.62 -15.65
CA LEU A 340 -3.87 -3.52 -16.79
C LEU A 340 -3.58 -2.68 -18.04
N SER A 341 -2.45 -2.96 -18.70
CA SER A 341 -2.02 -2.29 -19.92
C SER A 341 -2.81 -2.74 -21.13
#